data_AF-A0A0M8MV38-F1
#
_entry.id   AF-A0A0M8MV38-F1
#
_cell.length_a   1.000
_cell.length_b   1.000
_cell.length_c   1.000
_cell.angle_alpha   90.00
_cell.angle_beta   90.00
_cell.angle_gamma   90.00
#
_symmetry.space_group_name_H-M   'P 1'
#
loop_
_entity.id
_entity.type
_entity.pdbx_description
1 polymer ?
#
loop_
_entity_poly.entity_id
_entity_poly.type
_entity_poly.pdbx_seq_one_letter_code
_entity_poly.pdbx_strand_id
1 'polypeptide(L)'
;MSSFTKDVYPDLETFPPTGSPKFEKLQGYELYKHIGSPRHIVAPMVDQSELAWRILSRRYGSDLVYSPMINAKIYNQHNRGAHRVREAYFNQELGEEGAHTINLGDKKDTDRPLIVQFCANDPEMLLQSALTVQDKCDAVDLNLGCPQQIAKRGFFGAFLMDDWDLVFRLINILHLNLKVPVTAKFRVYDSLDKTLAYARMIQRAGAQMVTVHGRTREMKGHKTGLADWEKIRAVKQALDIPVFANGNMLYPQDWRDCLAYTGCDGVMSAEGNLYNPALFDATIDRDLSVLSDPDADHSAYKPLEIVKMAHEYLDIVAALRTPTSHSALKGHMFKITRPALSIHTDLRPVLGKARCYDDVDGEEKIREYRAFVRELEMRLDEDKKQDKYYKPQPDAPWYYMVPKHLQDPEDRLTRPPFIPHWYLQPYFRPPLNPPKPKEEDPASKSDTQSTAAESDHNEDLPPAKRAKVDTAATPTTL
;
A
#
# COMPACT_ATOMS: atom_id res chain seq x y z
N MET A 1 -1.02 -19.60 36.80
CA MET A 1 0.20 -19.83 36.01
C MET A 1 -0.20 -20.50 34.70
N SER A 2 -0.51 -19.69 33.68
CA SER A 2 -0.85 -20.20 32.34
C SER A 2 0.43 -20.65 31.66
N SER A 3 0.50 -21.91 31.24
CA SER A 3 1.64 -22.42 30.46
C SER A 3 1.62 -21.77 29.08
N PHE A 4 2.39 -20.69 28.92
CA PHE A 4 2.76 -20.21 27.60
C PHE A 4 3.59 -21.32 26.95
N THR A 5 2.99 -22.06 26.02
CA THR A 5 3.74 -22.83 25.04
C THR A 5 4.70 -21.85 24.37
N LYS A 6 6.00 -21.94 24.66
CA LYS A 6 7.02 -21.21 23.89
C LYS A 6 6.74 -21.51 22.42
N ASP A 7 6.43 -20.50 21.64
CA ASP A 7 6.32 -20.66 20.20
C ASP A 7 7.60 -21.31 19.70
N VAL A 8 7.46 -22.51 19.12
CA VAL A 8 8.61 -23.26 18.64
C VAL A 8 9.08 -22.59 17.34
N TYR A 9 10.25 -21.96 17.39
CA TYR A 9 11.00 -21.50 16.23
C TYR A 9 12.45 -21.99 16.37
N PRO A 10 13.20 -22.14 15.25
CA PRO A 10 14.57 -22.64 15.31
C PRO A 10 15.46 -21.71 16.14
N ASP A 11 16.44 -22.29 16.84
CA ASP A 11 17.49 -21.51 17.51
C ASP A 11 18.32 -20.78 16.45
N LEU A 12 18.59 -19.49 16.66
CA LEU A 12 19.34 -18.68 15.71
C LEU A 12 20.75 -19.22 15.48
N GLU A 13 21.32 -19.91 16.47
CA GLU A 13 22.65 -20.51 16.35
C GLU A 13 22.69 -21.74 15.43
N THR A 14 21.55 -22.32 15.05
CA THR A 14 21.53 -23.44 14.10
C THR A 14 21.65 -22.98 12.65
N PHE A 15 21.47 -21.69 12.35
CA PHE A 15 21.67 -21.16 11.00
C PHE A 15 23.15 -21.05 10.66
N PRO A 16 23.56 -21.28 9.40
CA PRO A 16 24.94 -21.08 9.00
C PRO A 16 25.38 -19.62 9.19
N PRO A 17 26.69 -19.35 9.26
CA PRO A 17 27.20 -17.98 9.20
C PRO A 17 26.75 -17.28 7.90
N THR A 18 26.61 -15.95 7.93
CA THR A 18 26.24 -15.12 6.76
C THR A 18 27.19 -15.28 5.56
N GLY A 19 28.41 -15.79 5.79
CA GLY A 19 29.46 -15.87 4.76
C GLY A 19 30.04 -14.50 4.42
N SER A 20 30.96 -14.47 3.45
CA SER A 20 31.61 -13.24 2.98
C SER A 20 31.15 -12.92 1.56
N PRO A 21 30.58 -11.72 1.30
CA PRO A 21 30.19 -11.30 -0.04
C PRO A 21 31.33 -11.34 -1.05
N LYS A 22 31.01 -11.73 -2.29
CA LYS A 22 31.95 -11.71 -3.43
C LYS A 22 32.37 -10.28 -3.81
N PHE A 23 31.50 -9.31 -3.56
CA PHE A 23 31.70 -7.91 -3.89
C PHE A 23 31.60 -7.07 -2.62
N GLU A 24 32.40 -6.03 -2.51
CA GLU A 24 32.25 -5.03 -1.45
C GLU A 24 30.89 -4.32 -1.58
N LYS A 25 30.19 -4.13 -0.46
CA LYS A 25 28.88 -3.50 -0.40
C LYS A 25 28.80 -2.55 0.76
N LEU A 26 28.11 -1.45 0.56
CA LEU A 26 27.68 -0.56 1.65
C LEU A 26 26.84 -1.34 2.66
N GLN A 27 27.14 -1.21 3.95
CA GLN A 27 26.50 -1.97 5.02
C GLN A 27 25.46 -1.13 5.77
N GLY A 28 24.29 -1.71 6.07
CA GLY A 28 23.34 -1.13 7.04
C GLY A 28 23.06 0.36 6.83
N TYR A 29 23.46 1.17 7.81
CA TYR A 29 23.31 2.63 7.78
C TYR A 29 24.18 3.35 6.75
N GLU A 30 25.26 2.75 6.26
CA GLU A 30 26.04 3.32 5.15
C GLU A 30 25.22 3.32 3.86
N LEU A 31 24.53 2.20 3.57
CA LEU A 31 23.56 2.13 2.48
C LEU A 31 22.48 3.19 2.66
N TYR A 32 21.84 3.25 3.83
CA TYR A 32 20.77 4.20 4.10
C TYR A 32 21.20 5.65 3.90
N LYS A 33 22.39 6.03 4.38
CA LYS A 33 22.96 7.37 4.14
C LYS A 33 23.27 7.61 2.66
N HIS A 34 23.82 6.60 1.97
CA HIS A 34 24.18 6.71 0.55
C HIS A 34 22.96 6.98 -0.35
N ILE A 35 21.82 6.36 -0.05
CA ILE A 35 20.57 6.59 -0.80
C ILE A 35 19.77 7.82 -0.30
N GLY A 36 20.40 8.71 0.48
CA GLY A 36 19.81 9.98 0.91
C GLY A 36 19.00 9.94 2.21
N SER A 37 19.16 8.91 3.03
CA SER A 37 18.44 8.72 4.31
C SER A 37 16.91 8.85 4.15
N PRO A 38 16.29 8.04 3.26
CA PRO A 38 14.89 8.18 2.90
C PRO A 38 13.97 7.96 4.10
N ARG A 39 13.01 8.87 4.31
CA ARG A 39 12.01 8.80 5.37
C ARG A 39 10.62 8.48 4.84
N HIS A 40 10.37 8.75 3.57
CA HIS A 40 9.09 8.55 2.88
C HIS A 40 9.24 7.54 1.74
N ILE A 41 8.67 6.35 1.94
CA ILE A 41 8.87 5.21 1.04
C ILE A 41 7.55 4.80 0.38
N VAL A 42 7.56 4.64 -0.94
CA VAL A 42 6.44 4.03 -1.68
C VAL A 42 6.62 2.52 -1.69
N ALA A 43 5.58 1.81 -1.27
CA ALA A 43 5.60 0.36 -1.17
C ALA A 43 5.60 -0.34 -2.54
N PRO A 44 6.12 -1.57 -2.61
CA PRO A 44 5.91 -2.45 -3.76
C PRO A 44 4.44 -2.90 -3.80
N MET A 45 3.79 -2.64 -4.92
CA MET A 45 2.38 -2.94 -5.15
C MET A 45 2.21 -3.49 -6.58
N VAL A 46 1.76 -4.75 -6.68
CA VAL A 46 1.52 -5.43 -7.97
C VAL A 46 0.55 -4.60 -8.80
N ASP A 47 0.91 -4.28 -10.04
CA ASP A 47 0.16 -3.43 -10.97
C ASP A 47 -0.21 -2.04 -10.43
N GLN A 48 0.52 -1.53 -9.43
CA GLN A 48 0.17 -0.28 -8.74
C GLN A 48 1.38 0.55 -8.27
N SER A 49 2.61 0.13 -8.61
CA SER A 49 3.86 0.84 -8.31
C SER A 49 4.80 0.83 -9.53
N GLU A 50 4.18 0.81 -10.70
CA GLU A 50 4.82 0.96 -12.01
C GLU A 50 5.45 2.35 -12.15
N LEU A 51 6.33 2.50 -13.15
CA LEU A 51 7.17 3.68 -13.31
C LEU A 51 6.41 5.01 -13.23
N ALA A 52 5.25 5.11 -13.90
CA ALA A 52 4.42 6.31 -13.87
C ALA A 52 4.01 6.71 -12.45
N TRP A 53 3.58 5.74 -11.64
CA TRP A 53 3.20 5.97 -10.24
C TRP A 53 4.39 6.33 -9.36
N ARG A 54 5.56 5.71 -9.59
CA ARG A 54 6.79 6.03 -8.86
C ARG A 54 7.22 7.47 -9.11
N ILE A 55 7.20 7.91 -10.36
CA ILE A 55 7.49 9.29 -10.75
C ILE A 55 6.50 10.25 -10.08
N LEU A 56 5.19 9.97 -10.19
CA LEU A 56 4.15 10.79 -9.55
C LEU A 56 4.42 10.92 -8.05
N SER A 57 4.61 9.80 -7.36
CA SER A 57 4.83 9.78 -5.91
C SER A 57 6.09 10.55 -5.48
N ARG A 58 7.14 10.57 -6.30
CA ARG A 58 8.35 11.38 -6.05
C ARG A 58 8.07 12.87 -6.17
N ARG A 59 7.31 13.29 -7.17
CA ARG A 59 6.91 14.70 -7.32
C ARG A 59 6.17 15.23 -6.10
N TYR A 60 5.55 14.33 -5.33
CA TYR A 60 4.86 14.63 -4.09
C TYR A 60 5.56 14.09 -2.83
N GLY A 61 6.90 14.11 -2.80
CA GLY A 61 7.68 13.99 -1.56
C GLY A 61 8.16 12.59 -1.18
N SER A 62 8.03 11.59 -2.06
CA SER A 62 8.62 10.27 -1.82
C SER A 62 10.13 10.26 -2.05
N ASP A 63 10.90 9.81 -1.07
CA ASP A 63 12.36 9.74 -1.11
C ASP A 63 12.85 8.45 -1.82
N LEU A 64 12.16 7.34 -1.56
CA LEU A 64 12.51 6.00 -2.05
C LEU A 64 11.27 5.29 -2.60
N VAL A 65 11.44 4.59 -3.71
CA VAL A 65 10.35 3.86 -4.36
C VAL A 65 10.74 2.41 -4.58
N TYR A 66 9.74 1.54 -4.61
CA TYR A 66 9.90 0.12 -4.92
C TYR A 66 9.23 -0.20 -6.26
N SER A 67 9.81 -1.12 -7.02
CA SER A 67 9.15 -1.72 -8.19
C SER A 67 7.89 -2.50 -7.76
N PRO A 68 6.99 -2.84 -8.70
CA PRO A 68 6.03 -3.92 -8.46
C PRO A 68 6.77 -5.20 -8.07
N MET A 69 6.10 -6.07 -7.31
CA MET A 69 6.67 -7.36 -6.94
C MET A 69 6.85 -8.25 -8.18
N ILE A 70 8.10 -8.59 -8.50
CA ILE A 70 8.48 -9.42 -9.64
C ILE A 70 8.56 -10.89 -9.21
N ASN A 71 7.85 -11.78 -9.89
CA ASN A 71 8.00 -13.22 -9.63
C ASN A 71 9.26 -13.73 -10.34
N ALA A 72 10.31 -14.09 -9.58
CA ALA A 72 11.61 -14.48 -10.13
C ALA A 72 11.51 -15.67 -11.09
N LYS A 73 10.70 -16.68 -10.75
CA LYS A 73 10.51 -17.86 -11.60
C LYS A 73 9.85 -17.52 -12.94
N ILE A 74 8.90 -16.58 -12.95
CA ILE A 74 8.25 -16.12 -14.20
C ILE A 74 9.19 -15.21 -14.99
N TYR A 75 9.92 -14.33 -14.31
CA TYR A 75 10.86 -13.38 -14.92
C TYR A 75 12.04 -14.07 -15.62
N ASN A 76 12.49 -15.19 -15.06
CA ASN A 76 13.61 -15.99 -15.57
C ASN A 76 13.18 -17.13 -16.52
N GLN A 77 11.98 -17.06 -17.11
CA GLN A 77 11.59 -18.04 -18.13
C GLN A 77 12.41 -17.87 -19.41
N HIS A 78 12.57 -18.97 -20.15
CA HIS A 78 13.31 -19.03 -21.41
C HIS A 78 12.46 -19.58 -22.57
N ASN A 79 11.14 -19.70 -22.36
CA ASN A 79 10.21 -20.19 -23.36
C ASN A 79 9.82 -19.09 -24.36
N ARG A 80 9.11 -19.48 -25.44
CA ARG A 80 8.61 -18.53 -26.43
C ARG A 80 7.71 -17.49 -25.76
N GLY A 81 8.06 -16.22 -25.90
CA GLY A 81 7.35 -15.10 -25.28
C GLY A 81 7.89 -14.66 -23.91
N ALA A 82 8.86 -15.36 -23.33
CA ALA A 82 9.45 -15.00 -22.05
C ALA A 82 10.04 -13.58 -22.04
N HIS A 83 10.64 -13.15 -23.15
CA HIS A 83 11.15 -11.79 -23.31
C HIS A 83 10.06 -10.74 -23.08
N ARG A 84 8.90 -10.90 -23.72
CA ARG A 84 7.75 -9.98 -23.54
C ARG A 84 7.26 -9.98 -22.09
N VAL A 85 7.24 -11.13 -21.44
CA VAL A 85 6.84 -11.23 -20.02
C VAL A 85 7.84 -10.49 -19.14
N ARG A 86 9.15 -10.67 -19.37
CA ARG A 86 10.22 -9.99 -18.64
C ARG A 86 10.09 -8.47 -18.75
N GLU A 87 9.95 -7.96 -19.97
CA GLU A 87 9.81 -6.52 -20.23
C GLU A 87 8.50 -5.93 -19.69
N ALA A 88 7.47 -6.75 -19.44
CA ALA A 88 6.24 -6.33 -18.77
C ALA A 88 6.39 -6.23 -17.24
N TYR A 89 7.35 -6.95 -16.64
CA TYR A 89 7.64 -6.87 -15.21
C TYR A 89 8.63 -5.75 -14.87
N PHE A 90 9.64 -5.58 -15.72
CA PHE A 90 10.66 -4.54 -15.60
C PHE A 90 11.27 -4.29 -16.98
N ASN A 91 10.95 -3.14 -17.58
CA ASN A 91 11.34 -2.79 -18.93
C ASN A 91 12.79 -2.30 -18.97
N GLN A 92 13.68 -3.17 -19.42
CA GLN A 92 15.11 -2.85 -19.56
C GLN A 92 15.43 -2.27 -20.94
N GLU A 93 14.64 -2.59 -21.96
CA GLU A 93 14.90 -2.19 -23.35
C GLU A 93 14.80 -0.68 -23.57
N LEU A 94 13.75 -0.06 -23.01
CA LEU A 94 13.56 1.40 -23.11
C LEU A 94 14.41 2.15 -22.10
N GLY A 95 14.85 1.46 -21.05
CA GLY A 95 15.85 1.93 -20.10
C GLY A 95 15.40 3.05 -19.19
N GLU A 96 14.10 3.32 -19.10
CA GLU A 96 13.55 4.34 -18.19
C GLU A 96 13.38 3.81 -16.77
N GLU A 97 13.07 2.52 -16.60
CA GLU A 97 13.04 1.91 -15.26
C GLU A 97 14.46 1.79 -14.70
N GLY A 98 14.65 2.33 -13.48
CA GLY A 98 15.97 2.41 -12.85
C GLY A 98 16.87 3.53 -13.38
N ALA A 99 16.37 4.44 -14.22
CA ALA A 99 17.15 5.54 -14.74
C ALA A 99 17.38 6.66 -13.71
N HIS A 100 18.60 7.23 -13.69
CA HIS A 100 18.90 8.43 -12.91
C HIS A 100 18.24 9.70 -13.47
N THR A 101 17.87 9.69 -14.75
CA THR A 101 17.26 10.82 -15.44
C THR A 101 16.26 10.29 -16.44
N ILE A 102 15.03 10.79 -16.37
CA ILE A 102 13.93 10.52 -17.30
C ILE A 102 13.45 11.88 -17.80
N ASN A 103 13.43 12.07 -19.12
CA ASN A 103 12.96 13.31 -19.72
C ASN A 103 11.51 13.11 -20.18
N LEU A 104 10.57 13.80 -19.51
CA LEU A 104 9.15 13.76 -19.82
C LEU A 104 8.73 15.14 -20.35
N GLY A 105 8.96 15.36 -21.65
CA GLY A 105 8.75 16.67 -22.27
C GLY A 105 9.76 17.70 -21.75
N ASP A 106 9.26 18.77 -21.12
CA ASP A 106 10.05 19.83 -20.48
C ASP A 106 10.46 19.52 -19.04
N LYS A 107 9.93 18.42 -18.46
CA LYS A 107 10.25 17.99 -17.10
C LYS A 107 11.35 16.94 -17.08
N LYS A 108 12.17 16.99 -16.03
CA LYS A 108 13.23 16.02 -15.75
C LYS A 108 12.92 15.32 -14.44
N ASP A 109 12.66 14.02 -14.52
CA ASP A 109 12.36 13.14 -13.39
C ASP A 109 13.47 12.10 -13.18
N THR A 110 13.30 11.24 -12.17
CA THR A 110 14.21 10.13 -11.87
C THR A 110 13.44 8.95 -11.30
N ASP A 111 13.91 7.73 -11.53
CA ASP A 111 13.38 6.54 -10.85
C ASP A 111 14.19 6.23 -9.57
N ARG A 112 15.36 6.84 -9.38
CA ARG A 112 16.29 6.52 -8.29
C ARG A 112 16.20 7.48 -7.08
N PRO A 113 16.42 7.00 -5.84
CA PRO A 113 16.79 5.63 -5.47
C PRO A 113 15.64 4.60 -5.59
N LEU A 114 15.88 3.49 -6.26
CA LEU A 114 14.92 2.42 -6.56
C LEU A 114 15.32 1.11 -5.89
N ILE A 115 14.36 0.44 -5.27
CA ILE A 115 14.53 -0.95 -4.82
C ILE A 115 13.66 -1.87 -5.66
N VAL A 116 14.29 -2.87 -6.29
CA VAL A 116 13.56 -3.87 -7.09
C VAL A 116 13.20 -5.05 -6.20
N GLN A 117 11.90 -5.33 -6.06
CA GLN A 117 11.41 -6.40 -5.20
C GLN A 117 11.09 -7.66 -5.99
N PHE A 118 11.63 -8.80 -5.53
CA PHE A 118 11.28 -10.12 -6.02
C PHE A 118 10.42 -10.91 -5.02
N CYS A 119 9.60 -11.82 -5.54
CA CYS A 119 9.14 -12.99 -4.82
C CYS A 119 9.70 -14.27 -5.47
N ALA A 120 10.10 -15.22 -4.63
CA ALA A 120 10.71 -16.47 -5.06
C ALA A 120 10.63 -17.52 -3.96
N ASN A 121 10.91 -18.76 -4.30
CA ASN A 121 11.09 -19.88 -3.38
C ASN A 121 12.21 -20.85 -3.82
N ASP A 122 13.00 -20.41 -4.80
CA ASP A 122 14.14 -21.12 -5.37
C ASP A 122 15.32 -20.13 -5.37
N PRO A 123 16.37 -20.37 -4.55
CA PRO A 123 17.52 -19.47 -4.41
C PRO A 123 18.24 -19.18 -5.73
N GLU A 124 18.45 -20.19 -6.56
CA GLU A 124 19.17 -20.08 -7.82
C GLU A 124 18.38 -19.24 -8.84
N MET A 125 17.08 -19.51 -9.01
CA MET A 125 16.22 -18.71 -9.90
C MET A 125 16.09 -17.26 -9.43
N LEU A 126 16.02 -17.04 -8.12
CA LEU A 126 16.04 -15.70 -7.52
C LEU A 126 17.33 -14.97 -7.89
N LEU A 127 18.48 -15.59 -7.68
CA LEU A 127 19.78 -15.00 -8.02
C LEU A 127 19.88 -14.67 -9.51
N GLN A 128 19.52 -15.61 -10.39
CA GLN A 128 19.57 -15.38 -11.83
C GLN A 128 18.70 -14.19 -12.26
N SER A 129 17.50 -14.05 -11.69
CA SER A 129 16.64 -12.90 -11.95
C SER A 129 17.26 -11.60 -11.45
N ALA A 130 17.73 -11.59 -10.21
CA ALA A 130 18.29 -10.40 -9.56
C ALA A 130 19.58 -9.91 -10.25
N LEU A 131 20.40 -10.81 -10.79
CA LEU A 131 21.61 -10.46 -11.54
C LEU A 131 21.31 -9.58 -12.76
N THR A 132 20.14 -9.74 -13.38
CA THR A 132 19.76 -8.97 -14.58
C THR A 132 19.36 -7.52 -14.28
N VAL A 133 18.94 -7.22 -13.04
CA VAL A 133 18.46 -5.88 -12.64
C VAL A 133 19.42 -5.14 -11.71
N GLN A 134 20.49 -5.78 -11.24
CA GLN A 134 21.38 -5.22 -10.22
C GLN A 134 22.00 -3.86 -10.62
N ASP A 135 22.24 -3.62 -11.90
CA ASP A 135 22.81 -2.36 -12.39
C ASP A 135 21.72 -1.30 -12.66
N LYS A 136 20.44 -1.63 -12.40
CA LYS A 136 19.25 -0.79 -12.60
C LYS A 136 18.54 -0.43 -11.29
N CYS A 137 19.06 -0.85 -10.15
CA CYS A 137 18.52 -0.47 -8.85
C CYS A 137 19.62 -0.12 -7.84
N ASP A 138 19.22 0.36 -6.67
CA ASP A 138 20.09 0.70 -5.55
C ASP A 138 20.14 -0.44 -4.51
N ALA A 139 19.10 -1.29 -4.48
CA ALA A 139 19.09 -2.56 -3.78
C ALA A 139 18.09 -3.54 -4.41
N VAL A 140 18.25 -4.82 -4.08
CA VAL A 140 17.26 -5.87 -4.36
C VAL A 140 16.53 -6.24 -3.07
N ASP A 141 15.21 -6.35 -3.10
CA ASP A 141 14.37 -6.74 -1.96
C ASP A 141 13.73 -8.11 -2.14
N LEU A 142 13.64 -8.87 -1.04
CA LEU A 142 12.85 -10.10 -0.98
C LEU A 142 11.49 -9.86 -0.30
N ASN A 143 10.41 -10.15 -1.03
CA ASN A 143 9.06 -10.15 -0.48
C ASN A 143 8.82 -11.36 0.43
N LEU A 144 8.61 -11.09 1.72
CA LEU A 144 8.23 -12.06 2.76
C LEU A 144 6.87 -11.70 3.39
N GLY A 145 6.07 -10.87 2.70
CA GLY A 145 4.90 -10.22 3.29
C GLY A 145 3.59 -10.36 2.53
N CYS A 146 3.60 -10.81 1.27
CA CYS A 146 2.37 -10.94 0.47
C CYS A 146 1.48 -12.08 0.99
N PRO A 147 0.24 -11.82 1.47
CA PRO A 147 -0.63 -12.86 2.03
C PRO A 147 -1.69 -13.35 1.02
N GLN A 148 -1.57 -12.96 -0.26
CA GLN A 148 -2.57 -13.20 -1.29
C GLN A 148 -2.61 -14.67 -1.71
N GLN A 149 -3.75 -15.11 -2.27
CA GLN A 149 -3.94 -16.51 -2.67
C GLN A 149 -2.93 -16.97 -3.74
N ILE A 150 -2.47 -16.06 -4.60
CA ILE A 150 -1.41 -16.37 -5.58
C ILE A 150 -0.08 -16.70 -4.89
N ALA A 151 0.26 -16.01 -3.80
CA ALA A 151 1.43 -16.29 -2.97
C ALA A 151 1.30 -17.62 -2.24
N LYS A 152 0.09 -17.96 -1.77
CA LYS A 152 -0.19 -19.29 -1.20
C LYS A 152 0.07 -20.41 -2.18
N ARG A 153 -0.51 -20.30 -3.39
CA ARG A 153 -0.37 -21.32 -4.44
C ARG A 153 1.05 -21.44 -4.96
N GLY A 154 1.77 -20.32 -5.07
CA GLY A 154 3.16 -20.30 -5.54
C GLY A 154 4.19 -20.52 -4.45
N PHE A 155 3.78 -20.69 -3.18
CA PHE A 155 4.63 -20.82 -2.00
C PHE A 155 5.73 -19.73 -1.93
N PHE A 156 5.33 -18.46 -1.90
CA PHE A 156 6.22 -17.31 -1.71
C PHE A 156 5.57 -16.27 -0.78
N GLY A 157 6.26 -15.15 -0.51
CA GLY A 157 5.69 -14.06 0.30
C GLY A 157 5.49 -14.49 1.76
N ALA A 158 4.34 -14.15 2.35
CA ALA A 158 4.05 -14.46 3.75
C ALA A 158 3.93 -15.98 4.05
N PHE A 159 3.91 -16.84 3.03
CA PHE A 159 3.89 -18.29 3.20
C PHE A 159 5.28 -18.89 3.41
N LEU A 160 6.35 -18.11 3.19
CA LEU A 160 7.72 -18.48 3.56
C LEU A 160 8.03 -18.21 5.03
N MET A 161 7.17 -17.48 5.74
CA MET A 161 7.36 -17.19 7.17
C MET A 161 7.43 -18.46 8.03
N ASP A 162 6.97 -19.60 7.54
CA ASP A 162 7.04 -20.87 8.28
C ASP A 162 8.30 -21.69 7.92
N ASP A 163 9.08 -21.28 6.91
CA ASP A 163 10.29 -21.97 6.42
C ASP A 163 11.51 -21.04 6.52
N TRP A 164 12.06 -20.93 7.72
CA TRP A 164 13.16 -20.00 8.02
C TRP A 164 14.46 -20.37 7.30
N ASP A 165 14.72 -21.66 7.09
CA ASP A 165 15.90 -22.15 6.38
C ASP A 165 15.87 -21.72 4.90
N LEU A 166 14.71 -21.82 4.25
CA LEU A 166 14.57 -21.30 2.89
C LEU A 166 14.71 -19.78 2.85
N VAL A 167 14.09 -19.04 3.77
CA VAL A 167 14.24 -17.57 3.85
C VAL A 167 15.70 -17.17 4.00
N PHE A 168 16.43 -17.83 4.90
CA PHE A 168 17.86 -17.60 5.09
C PHE A 168 18.62 -17.81 3.78
N ARG A 169 18.42 -18.95 3.10
CA ARG A 169 19.11 -19.26 1.84
C ARG A 169 18.79 -18.27 0.72
N LEU A 170 17.53 -17.83 0.60
CA LEU A 170 17.10 -16.85 -0.41
C LEU A 170 17.78 -15.49 -0.22
N ILE A 171 17.85 -15.00 1.02
CA ILE A 171 18.53 -13.71 1.30
C ILE A 171 20.04 -13.88 1.15
N ASN A 172 20.59 -14.96 1.69
CA ASN A 172 22.03 -15.17 1.76
C ASN A 172 22.66 -15.34 0.39
N ILE A 173 22.03 -16.09 -0.53
CA ILE A 173 22.56 -16.25 -1.88
C ILE A 173 22.65 -14.90 -2.63
N LEU A 174 21.66 -14.02 -2.44
CA LEU A 174 21.69 -12.68 -3.02
C LEU A 174 22.76 -11.81 -2.36
N HIS A 175 22.86 -11.86 -1.03
CA HIS A 175 23.84 -11.10 -0.27
C HIS A 175 25.27 -11.45 -0.72
N LEU A 176 25.55 -12.74 -0.94
CA LEU A 176 26.86 -13.21 -1.35
C LEU A 176 27.22 -12.87 -2.81
N ASN A 177 26.24 -12.83 -3.72
CA ASN A 177 26.52 -12.85 -5.17
C ASN A 177 26.13 -11.59 -5.94
N LEU A 178 25.25 -10.73 -5.44
CA LEU A 178 24.94 -9.46 -6.11
C LEU A 178 26.04 -8.41 -5.86
N LYS A 179 26.15 -7.40 -6.71
CA LYS A 179 26.95 -6.19 -6.41
C LYS A 179 26.20 -5.20 -5.51
N VAL A 180 24.88 -5.13 -5.66
CA VAL A 180 24.02 -4.26 -4.86
C VAL A 180 23.63 -4.89 -3.53
N PRO A 181 23.27 -4.06 -2.53
CA PRO A 181 22.70 -4.52 -1.28
C PRO A 181 21.40 -5.31 -1.39
N VAL A 182 21.13 -6.10 -0.34
CA VAL A 182 19.91 -6.91 -0.23
C VAL A 182 19.06 -6.39 0.93
N THR A 183 17.76 -6.30 0.71
CA THR A 183 16.77 -5.87 1.69
C THR A 183 15.63 -6.88 1.78
N ALA A 184 14.81 -6.80 2.82
CA ALA A 184 13.64 -7.66 2.94
C ALA A 184 12.43 -6.94 3.54
N LYS A 185 11.25 -7.22 3.00
CA LYS A 185 9.97 -6.75 3.54
C LYS A 185 9.15 -7.91 4.10
N PHE A 186 8.88 -7.90 5.40
CA PHE A 186 8.17 -8.99 6.08
C PHE A 186 6.99 -8.52 6.93
N ARG A 187 6.21 -9.49 7.45
CA ARG A 187 5.09 -9.28 8.37
C ARG A 187 5.43 -9.79 9.77
N VAL A 188 4.83 -9.21 10.79
CA VAL A 188 4.99 -9.68 12.18
C VAL A 188 4.23 -11.00 12.43
N TYR A 189 4.62 -11.75 13.46
CA TYR A 189 3.82 -12.84 14.02
C TYR A 189 2.87 -12.33 15.10
N ASP A 190 1.96 -13.18 15.56
CA ASP A 190 1.17 -12.91 16.77
C ASP A 190 2.09 -12.73 18.00
N SER A 191 3.13 -13.55 18.10
CA SER A 191 4.15 -13.47 19.14
C SER A 191 5.25 -12.45 18.84
N LEU A 192 5.54 -11.60 19.82
CA LEU A 192 6.63 -10.63 19.75
C LEU A 192 8.00 -11.34 19.69
N ASP A 193 8.23 -12.33 20.56
CA ASP A 193 9.50 -13.06 20.61
C ASP A 193 9.83 -13.72 19.27
N LYS A 194 8.85 -14.39 18.65
CA LYS A 194 9.02 -14.99 17.33
C LYS A 194 9.29 -13.95 16.25
N THR A 195 8.66 -12.78 16.34
CA THR A 195 8.90 -11.65 15.43
C THR A 195 10.34 -11.13 15.54
N LEU A 196 10.85 -10.95 16.76
CA LEU A 196 12.21 -10.48 17.00
C LEU A 196 13.25 -11.51 16.55
N ALA A 197 13.04 -12.78 16.85
CA ALA A 197 13.90 -13.87 16.39
C ALA A 197 13.94 -13.94 14.86
N TYR A 198 12.78 -13.85 14.19
CA TYR A 198 12.71 -13.85 12.72
C TYR A 198 13.44 -12.66 12.10
N ALA A 199 13.27 -11.46 12.67
CA ALA A 199 13.95 -10.25 12.22
C ALA A 199 15.48 -10.38 12.33
N ARG A 200 15.97 -10.94 13.44
CA ARG A 200 17.41 -11.21 13.63
C ARG A 200 17.94 -12.26 12.66
N MET A 201 17.16 -13.31 12.37
CA MET A 201 17.51 -14.29 11.34
C MET A 201 17.64 -13.64 9.96
N ILE A 202 16.71 -12.75 9.59
CA ILE A 202 16.75 -11.98 8.33
C ILE A 202 18.02 -11.11 8.25
N GLN A 203 18.37 -10.39 9.33
CA GLN A 203 19.63 -9.63 9.41
C GLN A 203 20.84 -10.56 9.28
N ARG A 204 20.88 -11.68 10.02
CA ARG A 204 21.95 -12.70 9.95
C ARG A 204 22.04 -13.35 8.57
N ALA A 205 20.96 -13.44 7.81
CA ALA A 205 21.01 -13.95 6.44
C ALA A 205 21.72 -12.98 5.47
N GLY A 206 21.90 -11.71 5.85
CA GLY A 206 22.60 -10.70 5.06
C GLY A 206 21.72 -9.56 4.54
N ALA A 207 20.48 -9.42 5.04
CA ALA A 207 19.67 -8.24 4.75
C ALA A 207 20.29 -7.00 5.42
N GLN A 208 20.42 -5.93 4.65
CA GLN A 208 21.11 -4.70 5.06
C GLN A 208 20.13 -3.57 5.39
N MET A 209 18.85 -3.77 5.13
CA MET A 209 17.73 -2.92 5.56
C MET A 209 16.46 -3.75 5.51
N VAL A 210 15.51 -3.49 6.41
CA VAL A 210 14.24 -4.22 6.44
C VAL A 210 13.04 -3.29 6.49
N THR A 211 11.93 -3.73 5.91
CA THR A 211 10.62 -3.10 6.11
C THR A 211 9.70 -4.04 6.87
N VAL A 212 9.14 -3.55 7.98
CA VAL A 212 8.26 -4.33 8.86
C VAL A 212 6.82 -3.89 8.67
N HIS A 213 5.99 -4.79 8.15
CA HIS A 213 4.54 -4.61 8.18
C HIS A 213 4.00 -5.12 9.50
N GLY A 214 3.49 -4.22 10.35
CA GLY A 214 2.92 -4.51 11.67
C GLY A 214 1.63 -5.33 11.67
N ARG A 215 1.29 -6.03 10.58
CA ARG A 215 0.13 -6.92 10.49
C ARG A 215 0.58 -8.35 10.26
N THR A 216 -0.12 -9.31 10.86
CA THR A 216 0.17 -10.74 10.63
C THR A 216 -0.28 -11.19 9.24
N ARG A 217 0.09 -12.41 8.84
CA ARG A 217 -0.34 -13.01 7.55
C ARG A 217 -1.87 -13.06 7.40
N GLU A 218 -2.58 -13.36 8.50
CA GLU A 218 -4.04 -13.54 8.49
C GLU A 218 -4.80 -12.20 8.46
N MET A 219 -4.14 -11.10 8.83
CA MET A 219 -4.66 -9.74 8.77
C MET A 219 -4.63 -9.20 7.33
N LYS A 220 -5.61 -9.63 6.53
CA LYS A 220 -5.79 -9.28 5.11
C LYS A 220 -7.25 -9.10 4.72
N GLY A 221 -7.50 -8.43 3.59
CA GLY A 221 -8.86 -8.14 3.11
C GLY A 221 -9.67 -7.41 4.18
N HIS A 222 -10.92 -7.79 4.40
CA HIS A 222 -11.77 -7.19 5.43
C HIS A 222 -11.31 -7.46 6.88
N LYS A 223 -10.37 -8.40 7.09
CA LYS A 223 -9.75 -8.68 8.39
C LYS A 223 -8.43 -7.91 8.59
N THR A 224 -8.17 -6.85 7.80
CA THR A 224 -6.87 -6.16 7.82
C THR A 224 -6.51 -5.57 9.19
N GLY A 225 -7.48 -5.03 9.94
CA GLY A 225 -7.23 -4.38 11.23
C GLY A 225 -6.17 -3.27 11.18
N LEU A 226 -5.69 -2.84 12.36
CA LEU A 226 -4.61 -1.87 12.50
C LEU A 226 -3.25 -2.58 12.49
N ALA A 227 -2.23 -1.93 11.94
CA ALA A 227 -0.85 -2.37 12.13
C ALA A 227 -0.40 -2.09 13.57
N ASP A 228 0.32 -3.03 14.14
CA ASP A 228 0.93 -2.99 15.47
C ASP A 228 2.28 -2.26 15.40
N TRP A 229 2.26 -0.98 15.78
CA TRP A 229 3.47 -0.15 15.83
C TRP A 229 4.38 -0.51 17.01
N GLU A 230 3.88 -1.15 18.06
CA GLU A 230 4.69 -1.57 19.20
C GLU A 230 5.64 -2.70 18.78
N LYS A 231 5.14 -3.69 18.03
CA LYS A 231 6.01 -4.72 17.43
C LYS A 231 7.03 -4.15 16.46
N ILE A 232 6.66 -3.16 15.65
CA ILE A 232 7.59 -2.48 14.74
C ILE A 232 8.70 -1.77 15.53
N ARG A 233 8.34 -1.02 16.58
CA ARG A 233 9.28 -0.37 17.50
C ARG A 233 10.25 -1.37 18.13
N ALA A 234 9.74 -2.50 18.61
CA ALA A 234 10.56 -3.54 19.20
C ALA A 234 11.55 -4.14 18.19
N VAL A 235 11.14 -4.34 16.92
CA VAL A 235 12.07 -4.75 15.85
C VAL A 235 13.13 -3.68 15.60
N LYS A 236 12.74 -2.41 15.53
CA LYS A 236 13.69 -1.29 15.37
C LYS A 236 14.76 -1.25 16.48
N GLN A 237 14.37 -1.55 17.71
CA GLN A 237 15.29 -1.61 18.85
C GLN A 237 16.19 -2.85 18.86
N ALA A 238 15.77 -3.93 18.19
CA ALA A 238 16.45 -5.22 18.22
C ALA A 238 17.43 -5.44 17.06
N LEU A 239 17.43 -4.58 16.04
CA LEU A 239 18.26 -4.68 14.84
C LEU A 239 19.29 -3.54 14.76
N ASP A 240 20.42 -3.83 14.12
CA ASP A 240 21.53 -2.86 13.91
C ASP A 240 21.50 -2.24 12.50
N ILE A 241 20.52 -2.65 11.68
CA ILE A 241 20.27 -2.15 10.34
C ILE A 241 19.08 -1.19 10.32
N PRO A 242 18.95 -0.34 9.28
CA PRO A 242 17.78 0.50 9.11
C PRO A 242 16.47 -0.31 9.01
N VAL A 243 15.42 0.22 9.63
CA VAL A 243 14.08 -0.37 9.69
C VAL A 243 13.05 0.66 9.23
N PHE A 244 12.24 0.27 8.25
CA PHE A 244 11.08 1.04 7.81
C PHE A 244 9.78 0.48 8.40
N ALA A 245 8.95 1.37 8.95
CA ALA A 245 7.63 1.03 9.45
C ALA A 245 6.61 0.99 8.31
N ASN A 246 5.78 -0.05 8.22
CA ASN A 246 4.72 -0.14 7.23
C ASN A 246 3.36 -0.46 7.85
N GLY A 247 2.36 0.34 7.49
CA GLY A 247 0.95 0.18 7.88
C GLY A 247 0.40 1.36 8.66
N ASN A 248 -0.86 1.70 8.38
CA ASN A 248 -1.60 2.84 8.96
C ASN A 248 -1.12 4.23 8.49
N MET A 249 -0.57 4.36 7.27
CA MET A 249 -0.28 5.65 6.64
C MET A 249 -1.45 6.05 5.73
N LEU A 250 -2.41 6.81 6.24
CA LEU A 250 -3.63 7.19 5.52
C LEU A 250 -3.77 8.72 5.38
N TYR A 251 -3.29 9.47 6.37
CA TYR A 251 -3.25 10.92 6.39
C TYR A 251 -1.81 11.45 6.37
N PRO A 252 -1.59 12.69 5.89
CA PRO A 252 -0.27 13.33 5.91
C PRO A 252 0.38 13.42 7.29
N GLN A 253 -0.39 13.40 8.38
CA GLN A 253 0.17 13.42 9.74
C GLN A 253 0.68 12.04 10.21
N ASP A 254 0.13 10.94 9.67
CA ASP A 254 0.39 9.58 10.17
C ASP A 254 1.87 9.19 10.12
N TRP A 255 2.61 9.67 9.11
CA TRP A 255 4.03 9.35 9.00
C TRP A 255 4.86 9.98 10.11
N ARG A 256 4.52 11.20 10.53
CA ARG A 256 5.22 11.90 11.62
C ARG A 256 5.00 11.19 12.94
N ASP A 257 3.75 10.83 13.21
CA ASP A 257 3.35 10.15 14.43
C ASP A 257 3.96 8.75 14.51
N CYS A 258 3.98 8.03 13.39
CA CYS A 258 4.61 6.71 13.33
C CYS A 258 6.12 6.78 13.57
N LEU A 259 6.84 7.74 12.97
CA LEU A 259 8.27 7.91 13.20
C LEU A 259 8.55 8.31 14.65
N ALA A 260 7.76 9.22 15.23
CA ALA A 260 7.89 9.63 16.62
C ALA A 260 7.66 8.45 17.59
N TYR A 261 6.65 7.61 17.31
CA TYR A 261 6.30 6.48 18.16
C TYR A 261 7.30 5.31 18.03
N THR A 262 7.65 4.95 16.79
CA THR A 262 8.44 3.74 16.51
C THR A 262 9.95 3.96 16.56
N GLY A 263 10.41 5.19 16.33
CA GLY A 263 11.83 5.49 16.11
C GLY A 263 12.42 4.86 14.85
N CYS A 264 11.59 4.38 13.91
CA CYS A 264 12.04 3.84 12.63
C CYS A 264 12.74 4.89 11.77
N ASP A 265 13.55 4.45 10.82
CA ASP A 265 14.35 5.34 9.95
C ASP A 265 13.52 5.93 8.80
N GLY A 266 12.35 5.35 8.55
CA GLY A 266 11.41 5.77 7.52
C GLY A 266 10.07 5.06 7.65
N VAL A 267 9.07 5.56 6.94
CA VAL A 267 7.77 4.92 6.80
C VAL A 267 7.52 4.53 5.36
N MET A 268 6.87 3.39 5.17
CA MET A 268 6.41 2.94 3.88
C MET A 268 4.89 3.02 3.81
N SER A 269 4.37 3.66 2.77
CA SER A 269 2.93 3.69 2.46
C SER A 269 2.61 2.87 1.21
N ALA A 270 1.49 2.15 1.26
CA ALA A 270 0.97 1.32 0.17
C ALA A 270 -0.42 1.83 -0.24
N GLU A 271 -1.47 1.21 0.30
CA GLU A 271 -2.87 1.56 -0.01
C GLU A 271 -3.16 3.04 0.23
N GLY A 272 -2.66 3.65 1.31
CA GLY A 272 -2.85 5.08 1.54
C GLY A 272 -2.28 5.98 0.44
N ASN A 273 -1.07 5.69 -0.04
CA ASN A 273 -0.46 6.43 -1.15
C ASN A 273 -1.27 6.26 -2.46
N LEU A 274 -1.88 5.08 -2.71
CA LEU A 274 -2.73 4.87 -3.89
C LEU A 274 -3.99 5.76 -3.93
N TYR A 275 -4.49 6.19 -2.77
CA TYR A 275 -5.64 7.10 -2.68
C TYR A 275 -5.23 8.55 -2.45
N ASN A 276 -4.02 8.78 -1.97
CA ASN A 276 -3.43 10.10 -1.82
C ASN A 276 -1.93 10.06 -2.15
N PRO A 277 -1.54 10.28 -3.42
CA PRO A 277 -0.12 10.30 -3.79
C PRO A 277 0.64 11.43 -3.11
N ALA A 278 -0.06 12.49 -2.69
CA ALA A 278 0.48 13.62 -1.97
C ALA A 278 0.61 13.40 -0.45
N LEU A 279 0.50 12.16 0.03
CA LEU A 279 0.64 11.82 1.44
C LEU A 279 1.94 12.33 2.09
N PHE A 280 3.01 12.43 1.32
CA PHE A 280 4.33 12.86 1.79
C PHE A 280 4.70 14.28 1.35
N ASP A 281 3.77 15.02 0.75
CA ASP A 281 4.04 16.38 0.31
C ASP A 281 4.28 17.28 1.53
N ALA A 282 5.44 17.91 1.56
CA ALA A 282 5.87 18.76 2.66
C ALA A 282 5.11 20.09 2.71
N THR A 283 4.45 20.52 1.63
CA THR A 283 3.68 21.78 1.59
C THR A 283 2.27 21.63 2.16
N ILE A 284 1.79 20.41 2.39
CA ILE A 284 0.47 20.19 2.96
C ILE A 284 0.51 20.51 4.45
N ASP A 285 -0.27 21.53 4.83
CA ASP A 285 -0.48 21.90 6.23
C ASP A 285 -1.07 20.73 7.02
N ARG A 286 -0.79 20.70 8.32
CA ARG A 286 -1.39 19.78 9.25
C ARG A 286 -2.88 20.07 9.43
N ASP A 287 -3.36 21.30 9.35
CA ASP A 287 -4.80 21.53 9.45
C ASP A 287 -5.50 21.23 8.11
N LEU A 288 -6.17 20.08 8.02
CA LEU A 288 -6.98 19.70 6.87
C LEU A 288 -8.46 20.10 7.05
N SER A 289 -8.86 20.57 8.23
CA SER A 289 -10.26 20.94 8.49
C SER A 289 -10.72 22.12 7.63
N VAL A 290 -9.78 23.01 7.28
CA VAL A 290 -10.00 24.14 6.38
C VAL A 290 -10.46 23.73 4.98
N LEU A 291 -10.20 22.49 4.54
CA LEU A 291 -10.66 22.01 3.23
C LEU A 291 -12.18 22.04 3.08
N SER A 292 -12.91 22.03 4.20
CA SER A 292 -14.37 22.10 4.24
C SER A 292 -14.92 23.51 4.48
N ASP A 293 -14.07 24.53 4.61
CA ASP A 293 -14.48 25.92 4.77
C ASP A 293 -14.46 26.62 3.40
N PRO A 294 -15.61 27.05 2.84
CA PRO A 294 -15.65 27.71 1.54
C PRO A 294 -14.92 29.07 1.51
N ASP A 295 -14.71 29.70 2.66
CA ASP A 295 -14.12 31.03 2.77
C ASP A 295 -12.60 30.99 3.06
N ALA A 296 -12.02 29.80 3.24
CA ALA A 296 -10.60 29.63 3.55
C ALA A 296 -9.69 29.72 2.31
N ASP A 297 -8.39 30.01 2.53
CA ASP A 297 -7.39 29.96 1.47
C ASP A 297 -6.96 28.52 1.19
N HIS A 298 -7.35 28.00 0.02
CA HIS A 298 -7.08 26.61 -0.37
C HIS A 298 -5.80 26.45 -1.21
N SER A 299 -5.06 27.53 -1.46
CA SER A 299 -3.91 27.53 -2.37
C SER A 299 -2.83 26.50 -1.97
N ALA A 300 -2.58 26.34 -0.68
CA ALA A 300 -1.63 25.37 -0.12
C ALA A 300 -2.04 23.90 -0.34
N TYR A 301 -3.33 23.63 -0.57
CA TYR A 301 -3.87 22.28 -0.73
C TYR A 301 -4.13 21.90 -2.18
N LYS A 302 -3.67 22.72 -3.13
CA LYS A 302 -3.68 22.35 -4.55
C LYS A 302 -3.09 20.96 -4.83
N PRO A 303 -2.00 20.51 -4.18
CA PRO A 303 -1.50 19.13 -4.28
C PRO A 303 -2.53 18.04 -3.94
N LEU A 304 -3.56 18.35 -3.16
CA LEU A 304 -4.61 17.43 -2.79
C LEU A 304 -5.76 17.38 -3.81
N GLU A 305 -5.82 18.24 -4.82
CA GLU A 305 -6.93 18.23 -5.79
C GLU A 305 -6.87 16.99 -6.69
N ILE A 306 -7.96 16.22 -6.75
CA ILE A 306 -7.99 14.96 -7.49
C ILE A 306 -7.80 15.17 -9.00
N VAL A 307 -8.29 16.29 -9.53
CA VAL A 307 -8.20 16.62 -10.96
C VAL A 307 -6.75 16.91 -11.34
N LYS A 308 -6.06 17.74 -10.55
CA LYS A 308 -4.62 17.99 -10.73
C LYS A 308 -3.83 16.68 -10.68
N MET A 309 -4.09 15.85 -9.67
CA MET A 309 -3.40 14.57 -9.50
C MET A 309 -3.66 13.62 -10.68
N ALA A 310 -4.91 13.51 -11.12
CA ALA A 310 -5.29 12.68 -12.25
C ALA A 310 -4.67 13.18 -13.56
N HIS A 311 -4.71 14.49 -13.82
CA HIS A 311 -4.09 15.07 -15.00
C HIS A 311 -2.58 14.81 -15.02
N GLU A 312 -1.88 15.05 -13.91
CA GLU A 312 -0.44 14.89 -13.83
C GLU A 312 0.00 13.43 -13.99
N TYR A 313 -0.73 12.48 -13.41
CA TYR A 313 -0.49 11.06 -13.65
C TYR A 313 -0.65 10.71 -15.13
N LEU A 314 -1.71 11.20 -15.77
CA LEU A 314 -1.96 11.00 -17.20
C LEU A 314 -0.86 11.63 -18.07
N ASP A 315 -0.37 12.82 -17.72
CA ASP A 315 0.75 13.48 -18.42
C ASP A 315 2.02 12.62 -18.38
N ILE A 316 2.32 12.02 -17.23
CA ILE A 316 3.45 11.09 -17.06
C ILE A 316 3.25 9.86 -17.96
N VAL A 317 2.06 9.23 -17.93
CA VAL A 317 1.76 8.04 -18.76
C VAL A 317 1.85 8.33 -20.26
N ALA A 318 1.40 9.51 -20.68
CA ALA A 318 1.46 9.97 -22.07
C ALA A 318 2.91 10.23 -22.53
N ALA A 319 3.76 10.78 -21.65
CA ALA A 319 5.14 11.11 -21.96
C ALA A 319 6.11 9.92 -21.89
N LEU A 320 5.80 8.90 -21.09
CA LEU A 320 6.64 7.71 -20.94
C LEU A 320 6.65 6.83 -22.19
N ARG A 321 7.85 6.39 -22.57
CA ARG A 321 8.03 5.34 -23.58
C ARG A 321 7.69 3.98 -22.99
N THR A 322 8.06 3.74 -21.74
CA THR A 322 7.73 2.53 -20.99
C THR A 322 6.21 2.36 -20.93
N PRO A 323 5.66 1.25 -21.44
CA PRO A 323 4.22 1.02 -21.41
C PRO A 323 3.69 0.97 -19.98
N THR A 324 2.55 1.61 -19.76
CA THR A 324 1.80 1.51 -18.51
C THR A 324 0.65 0.54 -18.72
N SER A 325 0.54 -0.50 -17.89
CA SER A 325 -0.52 -1.49 -18.07
C SER A 325 -1.90 -0.87 -17.91
N HIS A 326 -2.85 -1.36 -18.69
CA HIS A 326 -4.24 -0.92 -18.60
C HIS A 326 -4.85 -1.15 -17.21
N SER A 327 -4.44 -2.23 -16.52
CA SER A 327 -4.88 -2.51 -15.15
C SER A 327 -4.39 -1.47 -14.15
N ALA A 328 -3.13 -1.04 -14.27
CA ALA A 328 -2.55 0.01 -13.43
C ALA A 328 -3.25 1.35 -13.67
N LEU A 329 -3.25 1.83 -14.91
CA LEU A 329 -3.87 3.11 -15.30
C LEU A 329 -5.33 3.21 -14.85
N LYS A 330 -6.15 2.20 -15.17
CA LYS A 330 -7.56 2.15 -14.75
C LYS A 330 -7.67 2.13 -13.23
N GLY A 331 -6.89 1.26 -12.58
CA GLY A 331 -6.89 1.10 -11.14
C GLY A 331 -6.53 2.37 -10.38
N HIS A 332 -5.61 3.17 -10.90
CA HIS A 332 -5.17 4.44 -10.33
C HIS A 332 -6.21 5.53 -10.49
N MET A 333 -6.79 5.67 -11.70
CA MET A 333 -7.88 6.62 -11.95
C MET A 333 -9.07 6.36 -11.02
N PHE A 334 -9.47 5.10 -10.86
CA PHE A 334 -10.57 4.76 -9.93
C PHE A 334 -10.26 5.15 -8.48
N LYS A 335 -9.00 5.09 -8.03
CA LYS A 335 -8.63 5.41 -6.65
C LYS A 335 -8.52 6.91 -6.43
N ILE A 336 -7.81 7.61 -7.31
CA ILE A 336 -7.67 9.07 -7.28
C ILE A 336 -9.06 9.73 -7.32
N THR A 337 -9.94 9.28 -8.23
CA THR A 337 -11.26 9.90 -8.40
C THR A 337 -12.37 9.23 -7.60
N ARG A 338 -12.04 8.27 -6.71
CA ARG A 338 -13.04 7.55 -5.90
C ARG A 338 -14.00 8.49 -5.17
N PRO A 339 -13.54 9.56 -4.49
CA PRO A 339 -14.42 10.46 -3.77
C PRO A 339 -15.50 11.06 -4.67
N ALA A 340 -15.10 11.62 -5.81
CA ALA A 340 -16.05 12.21 -6.74
C ALA A 340 -16.97 11.19 -7.42
N LEU A 341 -16.47 9.97 -7.72
CA LEU A 341 -17.28 8.87 -8.25
C LEU A 341 -18.33 8.34 -7.25
N SER A 342 -18.22 8.70 -5.96
CA SER A 342 -19.27 8.41 -4.98
C SER A 342 -20.51 9.29 -5.19
N ILE A 343 -20.32 10.50 -5.72
CA ILE A 343 -21.36 11.49 -6.03
C ILE A 343 -21.80 11.34 -7.50
N HIS A 344 -20.86 11.41 -8.44
CA HIS A 344 -21.07 11.31 -9.89
C HIS A 344 -21.03 9.86 -10.35
N THR A 345 -22.00 9.07 -9.90
CA THR A 345 -22.00 7.61 -10.09
C THR A 345 -22.15 7.17 -11.54
N ASP A 346 -22.72 8.02 -12.40
CA ASP A 346 -22.88 7.81 -13.84
C ASP A 346 -21.54 7.85 -14.59
N LEU A 347 -20.49 8.45 -14.02
CA LEU A 347 -19.15 8.45 -14.61
C LEU A 347 -18.36 7.16 -14.36
N ARG A 348 -18.81 6.29 -13.43
CA ARG A 348 -18.18 4.97 -13.18
C ARG A 348 -18.15 4.08 -14.41
N PRO A 349 -19.26 3.85 -15.16
CA PRO A 349 -19.21 3.07 -16.39
C PRO A 349 -18.41 3.74 -17.51
N VAL A 350 -18.28 5.07 -17.51
CA VAL A 350 -17.43 5.81 -18.46
C VAL A 350 -15.97 5.43 -18.22
N LEU A 351 -15.47 5.62 -16.99
CA LEU A 351 -14.12 5.21 -16.61
C LEU A 351 -13.89 3.70 -16.77
N GLY A 352 -14.90 2.89 -16.43
CA GLY A 352 -14.85 1.44 -16.58
C GLY A 352 -14.64 0.98 -18.02
N LYS A 353 -15.15 1.73 -19.01
CA LYS A 353 -15.01 1.43 -20.44
C LYS A 353 -13.81 2.07 -21.11
N ALA A 354 -13.23 3.11 -20.47
CA ALA A 354 -12.04 3.80 -20.98
C ALA A 354 -10.90 2.83 -21.31
N ARG A 355 -10.11 3.17 -22.34
CA ARG A 355 -9.00 2.41 -22.91
C ARG A 355 -7.71 3.23 -22.99
N CYS A 356 -6.60 2.51 -22.86
CA CYS A 356 -5.26 2.95 -23.24
C CYS A 356 -4.91 2.37 -24.60
N TYR A 357 -4.24 3.14 -25.44
CA TYR A 357 -3.86 2.74 -26.80
C TYR A 357 -2.35 2.58 -26.88
N ASP A 358 -1.87 1.34 -26.74
CA ASP A 358 -0.43 1.04 -26.66
C ASP A 358 0.30 1.17 -28.01
N ASP A 359 -0.43 1.36 -29.11
CA ASP A 359 0.07 1.49 -30.47
C ASP A 359 0.35 2.95 -30.89
N VAL A 360 0.08 3.91 -30.01
CA VAL A 360 0.26 5.35 -30.25
C VAL A 360 0.96 6.02 -29.07
N ASP A 361 1.65 7.13 -29.36
CA ASP A 361 2.39 7.92 -28.36
C ASP A 361 1.59 9.15 -27.89
N GLY A 362 2.02 9.74 -26.77
CA GLY A 362 1.53 11.03 -26.30
C GLY A 362 0.08 11.02 -25.82
N GLU A 363 -0.62 12.15 -25.99
CA GLU A 363 -2.01 12.32 -25.52
C GLU A 363 -3.00 11.33 -26.14
N GLU A 364 -2.73 10.87 -27.36
CA GLU A 364 -3.63 9.95 -28.06
C GLU A 364 -3.76 8.60 -27.32
N LYS A 365 -2.66 8.19 -26.67
CA LYS A 365 -2.57 6.99 -25.81
C LYS A 365 -3.63 6.97 -24.72
N ILE A 366 -3.97 8.13 -24.18
CA ILE A 366 -4.81 8.31 -22.98
C ILE A 366 -6.09 9.10 -23.25
N ARG A 367 -6.44 9.36 -24.52
CA ARG A 367 -7.52 10.27 -24.92
C ARG A 367 -8.84 10.08 -24.18
N GLU A 368 -9.23 8.83 -23.92
CA GLU A 368 -10.48 8.50 -23.21
C GLU A 368 -10.42 8.81 -21.72
N TYR A 369 -9.28 8.52 -21.07
CA TYR A 369 -9.07 8.90 -19.67
C TYR A 369 -9.00 10.41 -19.52
N ARG A 370 -8.34 11.11 -20.46
CA ARG A 370 -8.28 12.58 -20.46
C ARG A 370 -9.67 13.20 -20.61
N ALA A 371 -10.49 12.68 -21.52
CA ALA A 371 -11.88 13.13 -21.68
C ALA A 371 -12.70 12.91 -20.41
N PHE A 372 -12.53 11.76 -19.75
CA PHE A 372 -13.17 11.49 -18.45
C PHE A 372 -12.76 12.50 -17.38
N VAL A 373 -11.47 12.81 -17.22
CA VAL A 373 -11.02 13.75 -16.19
C VAL A 373 -11.53 15.17 -16.46
N ARG A 374 -11.59 15.61 -17.73
CA ARG A 374 -12.18 16.92 -18.11
C ARG A 374 -13.67 17.02 -17.79
N GLU A 375 -14.43 15.96 -18.09
CA GLU A 375 -15.85 15.89 -17.71
C GLU A 375 -16.02 15.95 -16.19
N LEU A 376 -15.17 15.22 -15.46
CA LEU A 376 -15.18 15.25 -14.01
C LEU A 376 -14.85 16.66 -13.46
N GLU A 377 -13.84 17.32 -14.00
CA GLU A 377 -13.42 18.68 -13.61
C GLU A 377 -14.58 19.68 -13.73
N MET A 378 -15.28 19.71 -14.87
CA MET A 378 -16.44 20.59 -15.06
C MET A 378 -17.52 20.38 -13.99
N ARG A 379 -17.79 19.12 -13.62
CA ARG A 379 -18.79 18.83 -12.58
C ARG A 379 -18.32 19.24 -11.19
N LEU A 380 -17.03 19.05 -10.89
CA LEU A 380 -16.47 19.47 -9.61
C LEU A 380 -16.45 21.00 -9.46
N ASP A 381 -16.24 21.74 -10.55
CA ASP A 381 -16.34 23.21 -10.53
C ASP A 381 -17.77 23.69 -10.23
N GLU A 382 -18.79 22.97 -10.70
CA GLU A 382 -20.19 23.24 -10.31
C GLU A 382 -20.50 22.81 -8.88
N ASP A 383 -19.89 21.73 -8.38
CA ASP A 383 -20.04 21.29 -7.00
C ASP A 383 -19.40 22.28 -6.02
N LYS A 384 -18.22 22.81 -6.35
CA LYS A 384 -17.49 23.81 -5.53
C LYS A 384 -18.29 25.11 -5.31
N LYS A 385 -19.31 25.39 -6.12
CA LYS A 385 -20.20 26.56 -5.99
C LYS A 385 -21.39 26.32 -5.06
N GLN A 386 -21.58 25.09 -4.57
CA GLN A 386 -22.75 24.72 -3.78
C GLN A 386 -22.36 24.43 -2.32
N ASP A 387 -22.79 25.29 -1.40
CA ASP A 387 -22.53 25.20 0.06
C ASP A 387 -22.83 23.82 0.66
N LYS A 388 -23.80 23.09 0.08
CA LYS A 388 -24.19 21.76 0.54
C LYS A 388 -23.05 20.73 0.44
N TYR A 389 -22.06 20.93 -0.44
CA TYR A 389 -20.93 20.01 -0.61
C TYR A 389 -19.72 20.33 0.28
N TYR A 390 -19.77 21.43 1.04
CA TYR A 390 -18.81 21.74 2.09
C TYR A 390 -19.19 21.12 3.44
N LYS A 391 -20.34 20.43 3.50
CA LYS A 391 -20.84 19.76 4.71
C LYS A 391 -21.01 18.26 4.46
N PRO A 392 -20.78 17.41 5.48
CA PRO A 392 -21.04 15.99 5.35
C PRO A 392 -22.54 15.74 5.09
N GLN A 393 -22.84 14.79 4.19
CA GLN A 393 -24.22 14.36 3.95
C GLN A 393 -24.77 13.63 5.19
N PRO A 394 -26.05 13.81 5.57
CA PRO A 394 -26.63 13.18 6.75
C PRO A 394 -26.58 11.65 6.77
N ASP A 395 -26.60 11.03 5.59
CA ASP A 395 -26.55 9.58 5.37
C ASP A 395 -25.13 9.04 5.08
N ALA A 396 -24.11 9.89 5.18
CA ALA A 396 -22.72 9.49 4.98
C ALA A 396 -22.36 8.35 5.95
N PRO A 397 -21.77 7.23 5.47
CA PRO A 397 -21.55 6.09 6.34
C PRO A 397 -20.55 6.42 7.45
N TRP A 398 -21.01 6.34 8.70
CA TRP A 398 -20.24 6.72 9.89
C TRP A 398 -18.93 5.93 10.10
N TYR A 399 -18.73 4.80 9.40
CA TYR A 399 -17.48 4.04 9.45
C TYR A 399 -16.35 4.66 8.60
N TYR A 400 -16.65 5.69 7.80
CA TYR A 400 -15.63 6.54 7.17
C TYR A 400 -15.07 7.59 8.14
N MET A 401 -15.69 7.77 9.31
CA MET A 401 -15.35 8.81 10.27
C MET A 401 -14.67 8.22 11.52
N VAL A 402 -13.38 8.54 11.63
CA VAL A 402 -12.46 8.43 12.78
C VAL A 402 -12.27 7.03 13.38
N PRO A 403 -11.07 6.42 13.20
CA PRO A 403 -10.65 5.28 14.01
C PRO A 403 -10.64 5.63 15.52
N LYS A 404 -11.29 4.82 16.35
CA LYS A 404 -11.43 5.01 17.82
C LYS A 404 -10.13 5.22 18.62
N HIS A 405 -8.95 5.04 18.02
CA HIS A 405 -7.65 5.10 18.69
C HIS A 405 -6.96 6.47 18.62
N LEU A 406 -7.58 7.45 17.96
CA LEU A 406 -7.09 8.83 17.84
C LEU A 406 -8.08 9.73 18.58
N GLN A 407 -7.87 9.87 19.91
CA GLN A 407 -8.75 10.58 20.83
C GLN A 407 -8.22 11.97 21.20
N ASP A 408 -7.16 12.46 20.55
CA ASP A 408 -6.64 13.81 20.75
C ASP A 408 -7.49 14.83 19.95
N PRO A 409 -7.91 15.96 20.55
CA PRO A 409 -8.52 17.07 19.82
C PRO A 409 -7.71 17.54 18.60
N GLU A 410 -6.37 17.56 18.65
CA GLU A 410 -5.50 17.94 17.54
C GLU A 410 -5.59 16.95 16.35
N ASP A 411 -5.96 15.69 16.61
CA ASP A 411 -6.20 14.72 15.55
C ASP A 411 -7.37 15.14 14.65
N ARG A 412 -8.33 15.93 15.15
CA ARG A 412 -9.50 16.36 14.36
C ARG A 412 -9.15 17.42 13.32
N LEU A 413 -8.15 18.26 13.58
CA LEU A 413 -7.65 19.23 12.61
C LEU A 413 -6.89 18.50 11.50
N THR A 414 -6.04 17.55 11.89
CA THR A 414 -5.18 16.81 10.95
C THR A 414 -5.84 15.64 10.25
N ARG A 415 -6.98 15.17 10.76
CA ARG A 415 -7.78 14.05 10.25
C ARG A 415 -9.26 14.40 10.33
N PRO A 416 -9.68 15.40 9.53
CA PRO A 416 -11.03 15.92 9.62
C PRO A 416 -12.04 14.82 9.29
N PRO A 417 -13.21 14.86 9.93
CA PRO A 417 -14.27 13.89 9.67
C PRO A 417 -14.82 13.96 8.24
N PHE A 418 -14.61 15.09 7.57
CA PHE A 418 -15.10 15.34 6.23
C PHE A 418 -14.02 16.06 5.41
N ILE A 419 -13.80 15.57 4.21
CA ILE A 419 -12.96 16.18 3.18
C ILE A 419 -13.85 16.25 1.94
N PRO A 420 -14.02 17.41 1.29
CA PRO A 420 -14.82 17.48 0.08
C PRO A 420 -14.35 16.53 -1.03
N HIS A 421 -15.26 16.12 -1.89
CA HIS A 421 -15.02 15.04 -2.86
C HIS A 421 -14.16 15.44 -4.06
N TRP A 422 -13.72 16.71 -4.16
CA TRP A 422 -12.72 17.18 -5.12
C TRP A 422 -11.28 17.09 -4.59
N TYR A 423 -11.09 16.70 -3.33
CA TYR A 423 -9.77 16.44 -2.75
C TYR A 423 -9.50 14.93 -2.59
N LEU A 424 -8.22 14.56 -2.60
CA LEU A 424 -7.74 13.22 -2.29
C LEU A 424 -8.12 12.87 -0.86
N GLN A 425 -8.57 11.63 -0.66
CA GLN A 425 -9.09 11.19 0.63
C GLN A 425 -8.34 9.97 1.14
N PRO A 426 -8.17 9.85 2.47
CA PRO A 426 -7.73 8.61 3.08
C PRO A 426 -8.70 7.47 2.73
N TYR A 427 -8.17 6.27 2.57
CA TYR A 427 -9.00 5.08 2.33
C TYR A 427 -9.07 4.18 3.56
N PHE A 428 -10.28 4.06 4.08
CA PHE A 428 -10.62 3.11 5.13
C PHE A 428 -11.37 1.93 4.51
N ARG A 429 -10.87 0.72 4.75
CA ARG A 429 -11.53 -0.48 4.25
C ARG A 429 -12.84 -0.71 5.02
N PRO A 430 -13.99 -0.79 4.33
CA PRO A 430 -15.26 -1.04 4.99
C PRO A 430 -15.33 -2.46 5.59
N PRO A 431 -16.08 -2.65 6.70
CA PRO A 431 -16.35 -3.97 7.25
C PRO A 431 -17.19 -4.81 6.26
N LEU A 432 -17.13 -6.14 6.38
CA LEU A 432 -17.81 -7.11 5.49
C LEU A 432 -19.32 -6.92 5.40
N ASN A 433 -19.94 -6.32 6.41
CA ASN A 433 -21.34 -5.93 6.44
C ASN A 433 -21.42 -4.52 7.04
N PRO A 434 -21.39 -3.45 6.23
CA PRO A 434 -21.52 -2.11 6.77
C PRO A 434 -22.89 -1.96 7.42
N PRO A 435 -22.96 -1.40 8.65
CA PRO A 435 -24.23 -1.08 9.27
C PRO A 435 -25.00 -0.13 8.36
N LYS A 436 -26.30 -0.40 8.16
CA LYS A 436 -27.17 0.52 7.41
C LYS A 436 -27.16 1.90 8.09
N PRO A 437 -27.26 3.01 7.33
CA PRO A 437 -27.50 4.32 7.91
C PRO A 437 -28.68 4.22 8.88
N LYS A 438 -28.59 4.90 10.03
CA LYS A 438 -29.75 4.99 10.93
C LYS A 438 -30.83 5.76 10.16
N GLU A 439 -31.90 5.09 9.77
CA GLU A 439 -33.14 5.78 9.41
C GLU A 439 -33.57 6.54 10.68
N GLU A 440 -33.65 7.86 10.61
CA GLU A 440 -34.29 8.64 11.67
C GLU A 440 -35.77 8.23 11.69
N ASP A 441 -36.14 7.51 12.74
CA ASP A 441 -37.54 7.20 13.02
C ASP A 441 -38.28 8.54 13.25
N PRO A 442 -39.32 8.90 12.48
CA PRO A 442 -40.02 10.18 12.63
C PRO A 442 -40.74 10.32 13.98
N ALA A 443 -40.74 9.28 14.81
CA ALA A 443 -41.43 9.20 16.09
C ALA A 443 -40.46 9.31 17.28
N SER A 444 -39.73 10.42 17.39
CA SER A 444 -39.17 10.83 18.69
C SER A 444 -39.14 12.36 18.85
N LYS A 445 -40.33 12.96 18.70
CA LYS A 445 -40.67 14.21 19.38
C LYS A 445 -41.91 13.94 20.24
N SER A 446 -41.89 14.40 21.50
CA SER A 446 -42.84 14.15 22.62
C SER A 446 -42.65 12.77 23.29
N ASP A 447 -42.56 12.59 24.60
CA ASP A 447 -42.90 13.46 25.74
C ASP A 447 -42.18 13.01 27.04
N THR A 448 -42.01 14.01 27.90
CA THR A 448 -41.87 14.05 29.38
C THR A 448 -41.63 12.81 30.27
N GLN A 449 -40.78 13.06 31.28
CA GLN A 449 -40.59 12.36 32.56
C GLN A 449 -41.80 11.59 33.13
N SER A 450 -41.57 10.36 33.57
CA SER A 450 -42.03 9.87 34.89
C SER A 450 -41.28 8.61 35.35
N THR A 451 -40.93 8.61 36.63
CA THR A 451 -40.29 7.58 37.46
C THR A 451 -41.13 6.32 37.69
N ALA A 452 -40.52 5.13 37.78
CA ALA A 452 -40.77 4.11 38.82
C ALA A 452 -39.89 2.86 38.62
N ALA A 453 -39.64 2.14 39.71
CA ALA A 453 -38.64 1.09 39.92
C ALA A 453 -39.16 -0.36 39.80
N GLU A 454 -38.21 -1.31 39.71
CA GLU A 454 -38.27 -2.78 39.99
C GLU A 454 -39.22 -3.62 39.09
N SER A 455 -38.99 -4.89 38.75
CA SER A 455 -38.26 -6.00 39.38
C SER A 455 -37.87 -7.09 38.35
N ASP A 456 -36.99 -8.01 38.76
CA ASP A 456 -36.68 -9.31 38.17
C ASP A 456 -37.87 -10.07 37.55
N HIS A 457 -37.65 -10.74 36.42
CA HIS A 457 -37.96 -12.17 36.29
C HIS A 457 -37.27 -12.82 35.09
N ASN A 458 -36.61 -13.93 35.40
CA ASN A 458 -36.05 -14.96 34.56
C ASN A 458 -37.19 -15.77 33.91
N GLU A 459 -37.16 -16.07 32.60
CA GLU A 459 -37.75 -17.30 32.06
C GLU A 459 -37.28 -17.64 30.64
N ASP A 460 -37.00 -18.94 30.48
CA ASP A 460 -36.52 -19.66 29.31
C ASP A 460 -37.45 -19.61 28.09
N LEU A 461 -36.87 -19.63 26.89
CA LEU A 461 -37.58 -19.98 25.65
C LEU A 461 -36.90 -21.15 24.89
N PRO A 462 -37.67 -22.13 24.38
CA PRO A 462 -37.19 -23.44 23.93
C PRO A 462 -36.72 -23.47 22.46
N PRO A 463 -36.02 -24.55 22.02
CA PRO A 463 -35.53 -24.66 20.64
C PRO A 463 -36.55 -25.33 19.71
N ALA A 464 -36.79 -24.76 18.53
CA ALA A 464 -37.54 -25.41 17.45
C ALA A 464 -36.76 -25.32 16.13
N LYS A 465 -36.15 -26.44 15.73
CA LYS A 465 -36.55 -27.38 14.67
C LYS A 465 -36.06 -27.03 13.26
N ARG A 466 -35.08 -27.83 12.84
CA ARG A 466 -34.63 -28.09 11.46
C ARG A 466 -35.79 -28.54 10.58
N ALA A 467 -35.90 -27.99 9.38
CA ALA A 467 -36.58 -28.60 8.25
C ALA A 467 -35.52 -28.92 7.17
N LYS A 468 -35.49 -30.20 6.76
CA LYS A 468 -34.76 -30.70 5.60
C LYS A 468 -35.52 -30.32 4.33
N VAL A 469 -34.80 -29.94 3.28
CA VAL A 469 -35.25 -30.10 1.90
C VAL A 469 -34.07 -30.65 1.10
N ASP A 470 -34.17 -31.93 0.75
CA ASP A 470 -33.40 -32.54 -0.34
C ASP A 470 -34.11 -32.22 -1.65
N THR A 471 -33.37 -31.78 -2.68
CA THR A 471 -33.63 -32.19 -4.08
C THR A 471 -32.34 -32.05 -4.89
N ALA A 472 -32.11 -33.06 -5.70
CA ALA A 472 -30.91 -33.32 -6.48
C ALA A 472 -30.80 -32.46 -7.74
N ALA A 473 -29.56 -32.18 -8.17
CA ALA A 473 -29.22 -31.95 -9.57
C ALA A 473 -27.76 -32.39 -9.82
N THR A 474 -27.62 -33.28 -10.80
CA THR A 474 -26.41 -33.94 -11.32
C THR A 474 -25.51 -32.94 -12.09
N PRO A 475 -24.21 -33.23 -12.32
CA PRO A 475 -23.23 -32.27 -12.78
C PRO A 475 -23.12 -32.23 -14.31
N THR A 476 -22.66 -31.10 -14.85
CA THR A 476 -22.18 -31.01 -16.24
C THR A 476 -20.77 -30.43 -16.25
N THR A 477 -19.84 -31.26 -16.69
CA THR A 477 -18.50 -30.91 -17.17
C THR A 477 -18.57 -30.12 -18.47
N LEU A 478 -17.85 -28.99 -18.53
CA LEU A 478 -16.78 -28.71 -19.50
C LEU A 478 -15.94 -27.53 -18.99
#